data_AF-A0A363UK02-F1
#
_entry.id   AF-A0A363UK02-F1
#
_cell.length_a   1.000
_cell.length_b   1.000
_cell.length_c   1.000
_cell.angle_alpha   90.00
_cell.angle_beta   90.00
_cell.angle_gamma   90.00
#
_symmetry.space_group_name_H-M   'P 1'
#
loop_
_entity.id
_entity.type
_entity.pdbx_description
1 polymer ?
#
loop_
_entity_poly.entity_id
_entity_poly.type
_entity_poly.pdbx_seq_one_letter_code
_entity_poly.pdbx_strand_id
1 'polypeptide(L)'
;MLWRRRVRQVHRWLGLLIAIQLTLWVAGGFTMAFLDLDAVRGAHRVANAATVDLRAAGPVSPPGDLLAGFGKTVTDLRLTHWLGQPVYRVETSNDSYLIDARTGARLDPIESTQALAVAQADYAGDASGAVVRLVDTPHYETRGRELPLWQIAVNDDLGTRIYVSPQTGEVVARRNNLWRIFDFVWMLHIMDYDDRDDFNHPLLLITAGTALLFVISGLWMLVFAFRRKSRGSRTA
;
A
#
# COMPACT_ATOMS: atom_id res chain seq x y z
N MET A 1 -45.03 24.03 -19.02
CA MET A 1 -44.87 22.56 -19.23
C MET A 1 -43.41 22.13 -19.49
N LEU A 2 -42.58 22.92 -20.17
CA LEU A 2 -41.18 22.59 -20.50
C LEU A 2 -40.27 22.40 -19.26
N TRP A 3 -40.45 23.22 -18.21
CA TRP A 3 -39.71 23.13 -16.95
C TRP A 3 -39.80 21.74 -16.28
N ARG A 4 -41.01 21.20 -16.15
CA ARG A 4 -41.25 19.87 -15.57
C ARG A 4 -40.60 18.74 -16.37
N ARG A 5 -40.52 18.85 -17.70
CA ARG A 5 -39.84 17.86 -18.56
C ARG A 5 -38.33 17.91 -18.36
N ARG A 6 -37.73 19.11 -18.33
CA ARG A 6 -36.29 19.31 -18.09
C ARG A 6 -35.85 18.79 -16.72
N VAL A 7 -36.60 19.12 -15.65
CA VAL A 7 -36.30 18.63 -14.28
C VAL A 7 -36.27 17.10 -14.23
N ARG A 8 -37.25 16.43 -14.83
CA ARG A 8 -37.29 14.95 -14.86
C ARG A 8 -36.15 14.34 -15.67
N GLN A 9 -35.76 14.98 -16.77
CA GLN A 9 -34.64 14.52 -17.60
C GLN A 9 -33.32 14.65 -16.84
N VAL A 10 -33.06 15.82 -16.24
CA VAL A 10 -31.87 16.06 -15.41
C VAL A 10 -31.82 15.10 -14.23
N HIS A 11 -32.94 14.94 -13.50
CA HIS A 11 -33.00 14.00 -12.37
C HIS A 11 -32.75 12.55 -12.79
N ARG A 12 -33.26 12.11 -13.95
CA ARG A 12 -33.01 10.76 -14.48
C ARG A 12 -31.54 10.53 -14.79
N TRP A 13 -30.88 11.48 -15.44
CA TRP A 13 -29.46 11.35 -15.79
C TRP A 13 -28.54 11.48 -14.58
N LEU A 14 -28.82 12.43 -13.67
CA LEU A 14 -28.11 12.53 -12.39
C LEU A 14 -28.30 11.26 -11.55
N GLY A 15 -29.52 10.76 -11.45
CA GLY A 15 -29.81 9.51 -10.75
C GLY A 15 -29.08 8.32 -11.36
N LEU A 16 -28.96 8.25 -12.69
CA LEU A 16 -28.18 7.19 -13.36
C LEU A 16 -26.69 7.28 -13.03
N LEU A 17 -26.10 8.48 -13.09
CA LEU A 17 -24.69 8.68 -12.74
C LEU A 17 -24.41 8.31 -11.29
N ILE A 18 -25.26 8.76 -10.36
CA ILE A 18 -25.16 8.42 -8.93
C ILE A 18 -25.34 6.92 -8.72
N ALA A 19 -26.29 6.28 -9.40
CA ALA A 19 -26.52 4.83 -9.28
C ALA A 19 -25.32 4.01 -9.79
N ILE A 20 -24.70 4.42 -10.91
CA ILE A 20 -23.47 3.79 -11.41
C ILE A 20 -22.36 3.91 -10.38
N GLN A 21 -22.12 5.11 -9.85
CA GLN A 21 -21.08 5.33 -8.84
C GLN A 21 -21.33 4.51 -7.56
N LEU A 22 -22.56 4.50 -7.05
CA LEU A 22 -22.94 3.69 -5.89
C LEU A 22 -22.75 2.19 -6.16
N THR A 23 -23.04 1.73 -7.37
CA THR A 23 -22.81 0.33 -7.76
C THR A 23 -21.31 0.01 -7.73
N LEU A 24 -20.46 0.88 -8.28
CA LEU A 24 -19.01 0.72 -8.22
C LEU A 24 -18.49 0.73 -6.77
N TRP A 25 -19.02 1.59 -5.91
CA TRP A 25 -18.68 1.59 -4.48
C TRP A 25 -19.09 0.33 -3.76
N VAL A 26 -20.33 -0.14 -3.95
CA VAL A 26 -20.80 -1.37 -3.30
C VAL A 26 -20.02 -2.58 -3.81
N ALA A 27 -19.80 -2.68 -5.13
CA ALA A 27 -19.02 -3.76 -5.71
C ALA A 27 -17.55 -3.73 -5.26
N GLY A 28 -16.93 -2.55 -5.23
CA GLY A 28 -15.56 -2.36 -4.75
C GLY A 28 -15.43 -2.65 -3.26
N GLY A 29 -16.35 -2.13 -2.44
CA GLY A 29 -16.41 -2.39 -1.00
C GLY A 29 -16.63 -3.87 -0.68
N PHE A 30 -17.53 -4.53 -1.40
CA PHE A 30 -17.71 -5.98 -1.31
C PHE A 30 -16.44 -6.73 -1.68
N THR A 31 -15.78 -6.36 -2.78
CA THR A 31 -14.52 -6.98 -3.20
C THR A 31 -13.44 -6.83 -2.12
N MET A 32 -13.28 -5.63 -1.55
CA MET A 32 -12.32 -5.39 -0.47
C MET A 32 -12.64 -6.18 0.81
N ALA A 33 -13.92 -6.36 1.13
CA ALA A 33 -14.35 -7.17 2.27
C ALA A 33 -14.23 -8.68 2.02
N PHE A 34 -14.30 -9.10 0.75
CA PHE A 34 -14.20 -10.49 0.34
C PHE A 34 -12.75 -10.97 0.22
N LEU A 35 -11.83 -10.09 -0.17
CA LEU A 35 -10.40 -10.41 -0.27
C LEU A 35 -9.78 -10.51 1.13
N ASP A 36 -9.01 -11.59 1.34
CA ASP A 36 -8.19 -11.74 2.54
C ASP A 36 -7.09 -10.66 2.56
N LEU A 37 -7.13 -9.80 3.59
CA LEU A 37 -6.20 -8.68 3.74
C LEU A 37 -4.76 -9.16 3.99
N ASP A 38 -4.57 -10.31 4.65
CA ASP A 38 -3.25 -10.89 4.88
C ASP A 38 -2.69 -11.50 3.59
N ALA A 39 -3.58 -12.00 2.73
CA ALA A 39 -3.21 -12.41 1.36
C ALA A 39 -2.81 -11.22 0.49
N VAL A 40 -3.58 -10.13 0.54
CA VAL A 40 -3.30 -8.87 -0.17
C VAL A 40 -1.97 -8.25 0.28
N ARG A 41 -1.69 -8.25 1.59
CA ARG A 41 -0.44 -7.71 2.14
C ARG A 41 0.76 -8.63 1.93
N GLY A 42 0.53 -9.89 1.56
CA GLY A 42 1.57 -10.92 1.47
C GLY A 42 2.12 -11.33 2.84
N ALA A 43 1.42 -11.03 3.93
CA ALA A 43 1.86 -11.31 5.30
C ALA A 43 2.08 -12.80 5.54
N HIS A 44 1.23 -13.64 4.94
CA HIS A 44 1.32 -15.10 4.99
C HIS A 44 2.56 -15.70 4.29
N ARG A 45 3.29 -14.89 3.50
CA ARG A 45 4.51 -15.33 2.80
C ARG A 45 5.77 -14.68 3.36
N VAL A 46 5.67 -14.02 4.52
CA VAL A 46 6.84 -13.52 5.24
C VAL A 46 7.42 -14.67 6.05
N ALA A 47 8.70 -14.97 5.84
CA ALA A 47 9.43 -15.92 6.65
C ALA A 47 9.47 -15.43 8.11
N ASN A 48 9.42 -16.36 9.06
CA ASN A 48 9.58 -16.00 10.46
C ASN A 48 10.97 -15.40 10.67
N ALA A 49 11.03 -14.25 11.35
CA ALA A 49 12.30 -13.65 11.73
C ALA A 49 13.12 -14.67 12.52
N ALA A 50 14.30 -15.02 11.99
CA ALA A 50 15.21 -15.92 12.69
C ALA A 50 15.60 -15.29 14.03
N THR A 51 15.57 -16.08 15.10
CA THR A 51 16.10 -15.64 16.39
C THR A 51 17.60 -15.44 16.27
N VAL A 52 18.04 -14.20 16.44
CA VAL A 52 19.46 -13.85 16.40
C VAL A 52 20.02 -13.95 17.81
N ASP A 53 21.00 -14.83 18.01
CA ASP A 53 21.80 -14.81 19.24
C ASP A 53 22.85 -13.69 19.15
N LEU A 54 22.55 -12.56 19.80
CA LEU A 54 23.47 -11.42 19.86
C LEU A 54 24.80 -11.77 20.54
N ARG A 55 24.87 -12.82 21.37
CA ARG A 55 26.13 -13.27 21.97
C ARG A 55 27.04 -13.94 20.93
N ALA A 56 26.46 -14.54 19.90
CA ALA A 56 27.18 -15.16 18.79
C ALA A 56 27.62 -14.15 17.72
N ALA A 57 27.16 -12.90 17.80
CA ALA A 57 27.45 -11.85 16.82
C ALA A 57 28.93 -11.44 16.74
N GLY A 58 29.77 -11.86 17.70
CA GLY A 58 31.19 -11.54 17.75
C GLY A 58 31.46 -10.07 18.11
N PRO A 59 32.73 -9.64 18.13
CA PRO A 59 33.07 -8.25 18.41
C PRO A 59 32.58 -7.34 17.28
N VAL A 60 31.97 -6.21 17.66
CA VAL A 60 31.59 -5.12 16.75
C VAL A 60 32.43 -3.88 17.09
N SER A 61 32.72 -3.08 16.07
CA SER A 61 33.39 -1.79 16.21
C SER A 61 32.57 -0.87 17.10
N PRO A 62 33.17 -0.18 18.09
CA PRO A 62 32.45 0.76 18.92
C PRO A 62 31.76 1.85 18.09
N PRO A 63 30.53 2.24 18.44
CA PRO A 63 29.82 3.33 17.77
C PRO A 63 30.63 4.62 17.66
N GLY A 64 31.42 4.96 18.69
CA GLY A 64 32.25 6.17 18.71
C GLY A 64 33.28 6.20 17.58
N ASP A 65 33.94 5.06 17.31
CA ASP A 65 34.97 4.96 16.27
C ASP A 65 34.35 5.07 14.87
N LEU A 66 33.18 4.45 14.69
CA LEU A 66 32.39 4.56 13.47
C LEU A 66 31.99 6.02 13.20
N LEU A 67 31.43 6.69 14.21
CA LEU A 67 30.92 8.06 14.08
C LEU A 67 32.03 9.08 13.85
N ALA A 68 33.21 8.88 14.46
CA ALA A 68 34.37 9.76 14.27
C ALA A 68 34.83 9.82 12.80
N GLY A 69 34.67 8.72 12.05
CA GLY A 69 35.03 8.63 10.63
C GLY A 69 33.90 8.96 9.65
N PHE A 70 32.66 9.15 10.12
CA PHE A 70 31.47 9.14 9.25
C PHE A 70 31.24 10.44 8.47
N GLY A 71 31.91 11.55 8.83
CA GLY A 71 31.96 12.79 8.04
C GLY A 71 30.61 13.53 7.86
N LYS A 72 29.51 13.00 8.39
CA LYS A 72 28.16 13.56 8.35
C LYS A 72 27.54 13.56 9.74
N THR A 73 26.61 14.49 9.98
CA THR A 73 25.82 14.50 11.21
C THR A 73 24.86 13.31 11.21
N VAL A 74 25.06 12.40 12.15
CA VAL A 74 24.21 11.22 12.35
C VAL A 74 23.03 11.59 13.24
N THR A 75 21.83 11.26 12.80
CA THR A 75 20.58 11.47 13.54
C THR A 75 20.11 10.20 14.23
N ASP A 76 20.37 9.03 13.65
CA ASP A 76 20.06 7.73 14.24
C ASP A 76 21.15 6.70 13.91
N LEU A 77 21.44 5.83 14.87
CA LEU A 77 22.39 4.72 14.70
C LEU A 77 21.81 3.46 15.33
N ARG A 78 21.58 2.42 14.52
CA ARG A 78 21.05 1.14 14.98
C ARG A 78 21.99 0.01 14.63
N LEU A 79 22.36 -0.80 15.63
CA LEU A 79 22.99 -2.09 15.40
C LEU A 79 21.89 -3.12 15.13
N THR A 80 21.94 -3.77 13.97
CA THR A 80 21.01 -4.82 13.56
C THR A 80 21.75 -6.01 12.98
N HIS A 81 21.02 -7.06 12.61
CA HIS A 81 21.54 -8.17 11.82
C HIS A 81 20.91 -8.14 10.44
N TRP A 82 21.74 -8.34 9.42
CA TRP A 82 21.33 -8.36 8.03
C TRP A 82 22.06 -9.50 7.34
N LEU A 83 21.33 -10.44 6.73
CA LEU A 83 21.90 -11.65 6.11
C LEU A 83 22.88 -12.42 7.03
N GLY A 84 22.57 -12.50 8.32
CA GLY A 84 23.37 -13.25 9.30
C GLY A 84 24.65 -12.54 9.79
N GLN A 85 24.92 -11.32 9.34
CA GLN A 85 26.04 -10.49 9.80
C GLN A 85 25.55 -9.27 10.58
N PRO A 86 26.28 -8.84 11.63
CA PRO A 86 25.95 -7.62 12.36
C PRO A 86 26.29 -6.40 11.49
N VAL A 87 25.34 -5.47 11.38
CA VAL A 87 25.48 -4.24 10.58
C VAL A 87 24.99 -3.04 11.37
N TYR A 88 25.66 -1.91 11.20
CA TYR A 88 25.16 -0.61 11.61
C TYR A 88 24.31 -0.04 10.49
N ARG A 89 23.07 0.34 10.82
CA ARG A 89 22.32 1.29 10.01
C ARG A 89 22.51 2.68 10.57
N VAL A 90 22.92 3.59 9.70
CA VAL A 90 23.14 4.99 10.04
C VAL A 90 22.14 5.83 9.27
N GLU A 91 21.38 6.67 9.97
CA GLU A 91 20.53 7.67 9.37
C GLU A 91 21.16 9.05 9.56
N THR A 92 21.07 9.86 8.52
CA THR A 92 21.42 11.27 8.51
C THR A 92 20.17 12.08 8.17
N SER A 93 20.30 13.41 8.11
CA SER A 93 19.17 14.26 7.71
C SER A 93 18.57 13.92 6.35
N ASN A 94 19.38 13.37 5.42
CA ASN A 94 18.99 13.19 4.02
C ASN A 94 19.15 11.76 3.50
N ASP A 95 20.03 10.96 4.11
CA ASP A 95 20.46 9.68 3.57
C ASP A 95 20.48 8.59 4.66
N SER A 96 20.33 7.34 4.23
CA SER A 96 20.53 6.15 5.05
C SER A 96 21.69 5.30 4.52
N TYR A 97 22.41 4.65 5.42
CA TYR A 97 23.62 3.88 5.12
C TYR A 97 23.61 2.52 5.80
N LEU A 98 24.22 1.54 5.13
CA LEU A 98 24.40 0.20 5.66
C LEU A 98 25.89 -0.10 5.80
N ILE A 99 26.34 -0.36 7.02
CA ILE A 99 27.76 -0.49 7.34
C ILE A 99 28.00 -1.82 8.06
N ASP A 100 29.05 -2.55 7.67
CA ASP A 100 29.48 -3.74 8.37
C ASP A 100 29.92 -3.37 9.81
N ALA A 101 29.28 -3.97 10.82
CA ALA A 101 29.51 -3.58 12.20
C ALA A 101 30.87 -4.05 12.75
N ARG A 102 31.60 -4.91 12.05
CA ARG A 102 32.91 -5.44 12.50
C ARG A 102 34.07 -4.66 11.89
N THR A 103 33.92 -4.21 10.65
CA THR A 103 34.98 -3.57 9.87
C THR A 103 34.76 -2.08 9.67
N GLY A 104 33.52 -1.60 9.82
CA GLY A 104 33.15 -0.22 9.47
C GLY A 104 33.06 0.02 7.96
N ALA A 105 33.16 -1.02 7.13
CA ALA A 105 33.07 -0.89 5.67
C ALA A 105 31.62 -0.64 5.23
N ARG A 106 31.42 0.27 4.27
CA ARG A 106 30.10 0.49 3.67
C ARG A 106 29.70 -0.72 2.82
N LEU A 107 28.48 -1.18 3.05
CA LEU A 107 27.82 -2.27 2.32
C LEU A 107 26.79 -1.75 1.31
N ASP A 108 26.45 -0.47 1.40
CA ASP A 108 25.53 0.19 0.49
C ASP A 108 26.25 0.88 -0.69
N PRO A 109 25.64 0.92 -1.89
CA PRO A 109 24.40 0.25 -2.26
C PRO A 109 24.57 -1.27 -2.43
N ILE A 110 23.59 -2.05 -1.99
CA ILE A 110 23.62 -3.50 -2.13
C ILE A 110 23.46 -3.94 -3.59
N GLU A 111 24.13 -5.02 -3.94
CA GLU A 111 24.07 -5.63 -5.27
C GLU A 111 22.81 -6.49 -5.47
N SER A 112 22.51 -6.84 -6.72
CA SER A 112 21.35 -7.66 -7.07
C SER A 112 21.37 -9.06 -6.41
N THR A 113 22.55 -9.64 -6.23
CA THR A 113 22.76 -10.93 -5.56
C THR A 113 22.40 -10.85 -4.06
N GLN A 114 22.79 -9.76 -3.41
CA GLN A 114 22.43 -9.48 -2.02
C GLN A 114 20.94 -9.18 -1.88
N ALA A 115 20.35 -8.44 -2.82
CA ALA A 115 18.91 -8.18 -2.83
C ALA A 115 18.09 -9.48 -3.00
N LEU A 116 18.56 -10.41 -3.82
CA LEU A 116 17.97 -11.75 -3.93
C LEU A 116 18.08 -12.52 -2.62
N ALA A 117 19.24 -12.50 -1.96
CA ALA A 117 19.42 -13.16 -0.66
C ALA A 117 18.49 -12.57 0.41
N VAL A 118 18.29 -11.24 0.42
CA VAL A 118 17.32 -10.57 1.30
C VAL A 118 15.90 -11.06 1.01
N ALA A 119 15.51 -11.11 -0.26
CA ALA A 119 14.19 -11.59 -0.65
C ALA A 119 13.98 -13.08 -0.31
N GLN A 120 15.00 -13.92 -0.46
CA GLN A 120 14.96 -15.34 -0.08
C GLN A 120 14.84 -15.53 1.44
N ALA A 121 15.52 -14.70 2.23
CA ALA A 121 15.41 -14.72 3.68
C ALA A 121 14.06 -14.19 4.17
N ASP A 122 13.45 -13.27 3.43
CA ASP A 122 12.15 -12.66 3.75
C ASP A 122 10.96 -13.50 3.30
N TYR A 123 11.11 -14.33 2.26
CA TYR A 123 10.02 -15.05 1.63
C TYR A 123 9.92 -16.49 2.13
N ALA A 124 8.73 -16.90 2.56
CA ALA A 124 8.50 -18.26 3.09
C ALA A 124 8.43 -19.36 2.01
N GLY A 125 8.30 -19.00 0.73
CA GLY A 125 8.26 -19.95 -0.39
C GLY A 125 9.60 -20.09 -1.12
N ASP A 126 9.58 -20.70 -2.31
CA ASP A 126 10.77 -20.85 -3.14
C ASP A 126 11.00 -19.62 -4.05
N ALA A 127 12.15 -18.95 -3.85
CA ALA A 127 12.61 -17.82 -4.67
C ALA A 127 13.88 -18.15 -5.49
N SER A 128 14.21 -19.43 -5.69
CA SER A 128 15.40 -19.88 -6.44
C SER A 128 15.40 -19.47 -7.91
N GLY A 129 14.21 -19.31 -8.52
CA GLY A 129 14.03 -18.86 -9.90
C GLY A 129 13.60 -17.40 -10.05
N ALA A 130 13.77 -16.58 -9.01
CA ALA A 130 13.28 -15.21 -9.04
C ALA A 130 14.07 -14.31 -10.01
N VAL A 131 13.35 -13.42 -10.70
CA VAL A 131 13.95 -12.42 -11.60
C VAL A 131 14.22 -11.15 -10.82
N VAL A 132 15.47 -10.71 -10.82
CA VAL A 132 15.90 -9.48 -10.14
C VAL A 132 16.10 -8.36 -11.16
N ARG A 133 15.51 -7.19 -10.89
CA ARG A 133 15.70 -5.99 -11.72
C ARG A 133 15.77 -4.73 -10.87
N LEU A 134 16.50 -3.73 -11.33
CA LEU A 134 16.48 -2.41 -10.72
C LEU A 134 15.27 -1.62 -11.26
N VAL A 135 14.53 -1.00 -10.35
CA VAL A 135 13.42 -0.10 -10.65
C VAL A 135 13.85 1.29 -10.24
N ASP A 136 14.15 2.13 -11.21
CA ASP A 136 14.61 3.51 -11.06
C ASP A 136 13.51 4.54 -11.42
N THR A 137 12.42 4.08 -12.02
CA THR A 137 11.30 4.89 -12.46
C THR A 137 10.07 4.64 -11.58
N PRO A 138 9.45 5.69 -11.04
CA PRO A 138 8.25 5.54 -10.23
C PRO A 138 7.11 4.89 -11.00
N HIS A 139 6.42 3.95 -10.36
CA HIS A 139 5.15 3.43 -10.84
C HIS A 139 4.22 3.08 -9.68
N TYR A 140 3.00 2.66 -9.99
CA TYR A 140 1.93 2.46 -9.00
C TYR A 140 2.27 1.49 -7.85
N GLU A 141 3.21 0.54 -8.01
CA GLU A 141 3.58 -0.39 -6.93
C GLU A 141 4.64 0.19 -5.98
N THR A 142 5.40 1.20 -6.44
CA THR A 142 6.50 1.86 -5.72
C THR A 142 6.13 3.25 -5.21
N ARG A 143 4.84 3.62 -5.22
CA ARG A 143 4.37 4.92 -4.73
C ARG A 143 4.72 5.12 -3.25
N GLY A 144 5.11 6.34 -2.92
CA GLY A 144 5.56 6.73 -1.58
C GLY A 144 6.89 6.09 -1.14
N ARG A 145 7.70 5.57 -2.08
CA ARG A 145 9.00 4.96 -1.80
C ARG A 145 10.13 5.72 -2.48
N GLU A 146 11.27 5.73 -1.81
CA GLU A 146 12.52 6.24 -2.38
C GLU A 146 13.05 5.26 -3.41
N LEU A 147 13.46 5.79 -4.56
CA LEU A 147 14.04 5.04 -5.67
C LEU A 147 15.54 5.31 -5.76
N PRO A 148 16.32 4.40 -6.35
CA PRO A 148 15.91 3.14 -6.99
C PRO A 148 15.59 2.02 -6.00
N LEU A 149 14.85 1.00 -6.45
CA LEU A 149 14.54 -0.22 -5.69
C LEU A 149 14.92 -1.47 -6.47
N TRP A 150 15.47 -2.47 -5.80
CA TRP A 150 15.57 -3.83 -6.36
C TRP A 150 14.20 -4.48 -6.30
N GLN A 151 13.67 -4.90 -7.44
CA GLN A 151 12.48 -5.74 -7.51
C GLN A 151 12.89 -7.19 -7.76
N ILE A 152 12.45 -8.07 -6.87
CA ILE A 152 12.60 -9.51 -6.97
C ILE A 152 11.23 -10.09 -7.28
N ALA A 153 11.04 -10.55 -8.52
CA ALA A 153 9.81 -11.19 -8.98
C ALA A 153 9.91 -12.70 -8.82
N VAL A 154 9.12 -13.25 -7.91
CA VAL A 154 9.05 -14.68 -7.60
C VAL A 154 8.03 -15.35 -8.53
N ASN A 155 8.36 -16.55 -9.00
CA ASN A 155 7.47 -17.34 -9.85
C ASN A 155 6.52 -18.20 -8.99
N ASP A 156 5.58 -17.55 -8.31
CA ASP A 156 4.52 -18.20 -7.56
C ASP A 156 3.14 -17.95 -8.19
N ASP A 157 2.13 -18.63 -7.66
CA ASP A 157 0.72 -18.53 -8.07
C ASP A 157 0.13 -17.11 -8.01
N LEU A 158 0.62 -16.27 -7.10
CA LEU A 158 0.15 -14.88 -6.92
C LEU A 158 1.03 -13.85 -7.64
N GLY A 159 2.10 -14.27 -8.30
CA GLY A 159 3.11 -13.41 -8.90
C GLY A 159 3.73 -12.45 -7.89
N THR A 160 4.23 -12.93 -6.76
CA THR A 160 4.79 -12.09 -5.70
C THR A 160 6.02 -11.31 -6.16
N ARG A 161 6.08 -10.05 -5.74
CA ARG A 161 7.13 -9.09 -6.04
C ARG A 161 7.59 -8.45 -4.73
N ILE A 162 8.86 -8.62 -4.42
CA ILE A 162 9.49 -8.09 -3.21
C ILE A 162 10.39 -6.94 -3.64
N TYR A 163 10.26 -5.80 -2.96
CA TYR A 163 11.04 -4.60 -3.24
C TYR A 163 12.03 -4.36 -2.11
N VAL A 164 13.31 -4.28 -2.45
CA VAL A 164 14.41 -4.09 -1.51
C VAL A 164 15.12 -2.76 -1.80
N SER A 165 15.38 -1.96 -0.76
CA SER A 165 16.17 -0.73 -0.88
C SER A 165 17.65 -1.07 -1.11
N PRO A 166 18.29 -0.50 -2.14
CA PRO A 166 19.73 -0.60 -2.33
C PRO A 166 20.52 0.02 -1.18
N GLN A 167 20.03 1.11 -0.58
CA GLN A 167 20.74 1.87 0.45
C GLN A 167 20.68 1.20 1.82
N THR A 168 19.53 0.65 2.18
CA THR A 168 19.31 0.10 3.54
C THR A 168 19.29 -1.41 3.60
N GLY A 169 19.19 -2.08 2.44
CA GLY A 169 19.02 -3.53 2.35
C GLY A 169 17.67 -4.03 2.87
N GLU A 170 16.68 -3.15 3.08
CA GLU A 170 15.36 -3.52 3.60
C GLU A 170 14.35 -3.90 2.55
N VAL A 171 13.49 -4.84 2.90
CA VAL A 171 12.23 -5.05 2.20
C VAL A 171 11.27 -3.89 2.50
N VAL A 172 11.13 -2.96 1.55
CA VAL A 172 10.27 -1.77 1.67
C VAL A 172 8.83 -2.02 1.21
N ALA A 173 8.61 -3.04 0.38
CA ALA A 173 7.28 -3.42 -0.06
C ALA A 173 7.20 -4.89 -0.50
N ARG A 174 6.03 -5.47 -0.26
CA ARG A 174 5.61 -6.77 -0.80
C ARG A 174 4.34 -6.52 -1.62
N ARG A 175 4.31 -7.03 -2.85
CA ARG A 175 3.21 -6.83 -3.80
C ARG A 175 2.90 -8.15 -4.47
N ASN A 176 1.65 -8.37 -4.81
CA ASN A 176 1.20 -9.56 -5.54
C ASN A 176 -0.02 -9.21 -6.40
N ASN A 177 -0.55 -10.16 -7.15
CA ASN A 177 -1.64 -9.89 -8.09
C ASN A 177 -2.95 -9.53 -7.36
N LEU A 178 -3.20 -10.10 -6.18
CA LEU A 178 -4.34 -9.73 -5.34
C LEU A 178 -4.24 -8.28 -4.86
N TRP A 179 -3.05 -7.83 -4.49
CA TRP A 179 -2.80 -6.44 -4.13
C TRP A 179 -3.15 -5.48 -5.27
N ARG A 180 -2.87 -5.82 -6.53
CA ARG A 180 -3.22 -4.96 -7.68
C ARG A 180 -4.72 -4.83 -7.85
N ILE A 181 -5.46 -5.91 -7.64
CA ILE A 181 -6.93 -5.89 -7.67
C ILE A 181 -7.46 -5.02 -6.53
N PHE A 182 -6.94 -5.22 -5.33
CA PHE A 182 -7.30 -4.44 -4.15
C PHE A 182 -7.02 -2.94 -4.38
N ASP A 183 -5.81 -2.60 -4.82
CA ASP A 183 -5.39 -1.21 -5.10
C ASP A 183 -6.26 -0.55 -6.18
N PHE A 184 -6.68 -1.30 -7.20
CA PHE A 184 -7.59 -0.79 -8.23
C PHE A 184 -8.98 -0.49 -7.68
N VAL A 185 -9.58 -1.40 -6.91
CA VAL A 185 -10.90 -1.13 -6.30
C VAL A 185 -10.81 -0.06 -5.22
N TRP A 186 -9.70 0.01 -4.49
CA TRP A 186 -9.39 1.06 -3.52
C TRP A 186 -9.37 2.43 -4.19
N MET A 187 -8.61 2.59 -5.28
CA MET A 187 -8.58 3.80 -6.12
C MET A 187 -9.98 4.31 -6.45
N LEU A 188 -10.83 3.43 -6.98
CA LEU A 188 -12.21 3.77 -7.35
C LEU A 188 -13.07 4.10 -6.13
N HIS A 189 -12.80 3.46 -5.00
CA HIS A 189 -13.57 3.63 -3.77
C HIS A 189 -13.27 4.97 -3.11
N ILE A 190 -11.99 5.31 -2.93
CA ILE A 190 -11.58 6.59 -2.33
C ILE A 190 -11.57 7.75 -3.33
N MET A 191 -11.80 7.47 -4.63
CA MET A 191 -11.85 8.45 -5.71
C MET A 191 -10.62 9.38 -5.76
N ASP A 192 -9.48 8.86 -5.33
CA ASP A 192 -8.16 9.44 -5.49
C ASP A 192 -7.47 8.60 -6.56
N TYR A 193 -7.21 9.21 -7.72
CA TYR A 193 -6.72 8.52 -8.91
C TYR A 193 -5.20 8.62 -9.08
N ASP A 194 -4.58 9.54 -8.33
CA ASP A 194 -3.17 9.89 -8.46
C ASP A 194 -2.35 9.15 -7.38
N ASP A 195 -2.44 9.61 -6.14
CA ASP A 195 -1.63 9.10 -5.02
C ASP A 195 -2.26 7.88 -4.35
N ARG A 196 -3.60 7.77 -4.41
CA ARG A 196 -4.46 6.70 -3.85
C ARG A 196 -4.21 6.43 -2.37
N ASP A 197 -3.91 7.47 -1.60
CA ASP A 197 -3.65 7.40 -0.16
C ASP A 197 -4.52 8.37 0.64
N ASP A 198 -5.16 9.36 0.00
CA ASP A 198 -6.04 10.31 0.67
C ASP A 198 -7.47 9.78 0.78
N PHE A 199 -7.79 9.21 1.94
CA PHE A 199 -9.17 8.79 2.25
C PHE A 199 -10.16 9.96 2.37
N ASN A 200 -9.69 11.20 2.50
CA ASN A 200 -10.55 12.39 2.57
C ASN A 200 -10.54 13.20 1.26
N HIS A 201 -10.18 12.56 0.14
CA HIS A 201 -10.05 13.24 -1.14
C HIS A 201 -11.30 14.07 -1.51
N PRO A 202 -11.16 15.32 -1.99
CA PRO A 202 -12.31 16.20 -2.24
C PRO A 202 -13.37 15.61 -3.17
N LEU A 203 -12.94 14.83 -4.17
CA LEU A 203 -13.86 14.17 -5.10
C LEU A 203 -14.76 13.15 -4.39
N LEU A 204 -14.19 12.38 -3.45
CA LEU A 204 -14.94 11.46 -2.60
C LEU A 204 -15.95 12.22 -1.75
N LEU A 205 -15.53 13.28 -1.06
CA LEU A 205 -16.42 14.07 -0.19
C LEU A 205 -17.61 14.65 -0.94
N ILE A 206 -17.38 15.25 -2.12
CA ILE A 206 -18.45 15.83 -2.94
C ILE A 206 -19.40 14.74 -3.43
N THR A 207 -18.86 13.63 -3.90
CA THR A 207 -19.65 12.51 -4.45
C THR A 207 -20.46 11.81 -3.36
N ALA A 208 -19.85 11.55 -2.20
CA ALA A 208 -20.50 10.98 -1.02
C ALA A 208 -21.60 11.89 -0.49
N GLY A 209 -21.32 13.20 -0.36
CA GLY A 209 -22.31 14.18 0.08
C GLY A 209 -23.51 14.26 -0.88
N THR A 210 -23.26 14.26 -2.20
CA THR A 210 -24.30 14.25 -3.22
C THR A 210 -25.14 12.97 -3.17
N ALA A 211 -24.49 11.80 -3.05
CA ALA A 211 -25.18 10.53 -2.92
C ALA A 211 -26.03 10.46 -1.65
N LEU A 212 -25.51 10.96 -0.52
CA LEU A 212 -26.24 11.01 0.75
C LEU A 212 -27.50 11.89 0.63
N LEU A 213 -27.38 13.09 0.06
CA LEU A 213 -28.54 13.96 -0.18
C LEU A 213 -29.57 13.29 -1.10
N PHE A 214 -29.11 12.58 -2.13
CA PHE A 214 -29.99 11.83 -3.03
C PHE A 214 -30.73 10.71 -2.29
N VAL A 215 -30.06 9.93 -1.45
CA VAL A 215 -30.67 8.88 -0.61
C VAL A 215 -31.69 9.48 0.36
N ILE A 216 -31.36 10.56 1.06
CA ILE A 216 -32.29 11.26 1.97
C ILE A 216 -33.53 11.73 1.21
N SER A 217 -33.35 12.29 0.01
CA SER A 217 -34.47 12.73 -0.83
C SER A 217 -35.38 11.56 -1.26
N GLY A 218 -34.78 10.40 -1.59
CA GLY A 218 -35.50 9.18 -1.94
C GLY A 218 -36.32 8.62 -0.77
N LEU A 219 -35.71 8.53 0.41
CA LEU A 219 -36.38 8.09 1.65
C LEU A 219 -37.53 9.02 2.03
N TRP A 220 -37.31 10.34 1.93
CA TRP A 220 -38.37 11.33 2.13
C TRP A 220 -39.54 11.06 1.18
N MET A 221 -39.29 10.92 -0.13
CA MET A 221 -40.36 10.67 -1.11
C MET A 221 -41.12 9.37 -0.81
N LEU A 222 -40.42 8.33 -0.39
CA LEU A 222 -41.00 7.03 -0.02
C LEU A 222 -41.99 7.17 1.16
N VAL A 223 -41.58 7.87 2.23
CA VAL A 223 -42.44 8.14 3.40
C VAL A 223 -43.71 8.90 3.02
N PHE A 224 -43.57 9.92 2.16
CA PHE A 224 -44.74 10.67 1.67
C PHE A 224 -45.65 9.84 0.77
N ALA A 225 -45.10 8.95 -0.06
CA ALA A 225 -45.88 8.03 -0.89
C ALA A 225 -46.75 7.08 -0.04
N PHE A 226 -46.17 6.47 1.00
CA PHE A 226 -46.91 5.59 1.90
C PHE A 226 -47.96 6.32 2.74
N ARG A 227 -47.67 7.53 3.23
CA ARG A 227 -48.64 8.38 3.95
C ARG A 227 -49.84 8.76 3.08
N ARG A 228 -49.64 8.98 1.78
CA ARG A 228 -50.73 9.31 0.83
C ARG A 228 -51.63 8.11 0.53
N LYS A 229 -51.07 6.89 0.43
CA LYS A 229 -51.83 5.65 0.24
C LYS A 229 -52.68 5.28 1.46
N SER A 230 -52.18 5.49 2.68
CA SER A 230 -52.94 5.29 3.92
C SER A 230 -54.15 6.22 4.06
N ARG A 231 -54.03 7.48 3.61
CA ARG A 231 -55.15 8.44 3.60
C ARG A 231 -56.23 8.14 2.56
N GLY A 232 -55.88 7.53 1.42
CA GLY A 232 -56.86 7.13 0.40
C GLY A 232 -57.63 5.84 0.71
N SER A 233 -57.12 5.00 1.61
CA SER A 233 -57.76 3.72 2.02
C SER A 233 -58.75 3.87 3.18
N ARG A 234 -58.89 5.06 3.76
CA ARG A 234 -59.74 5.33 4.94
C ARG A 234 -61.09 5.99 4.60
N THR A 235 -61.41 6.11 3.31
CA THR A 235 -62.64 6.73 2.79
C THR A 235 -63.33 5.87 1.72
N ALA A 236 -63.28 4.55 1.87
CA ALA A 236 -64.07 3.60 1.08
C ALA A 236 -64.89 2.74 2.04
#